data_AF-A0A425Y429-F1
#
_entry.id   AF-A0A425Y429-F1
#
_cell.length_a   1.000
_cell.length_b   1.000
_cell.length_c   1.000
_cell.angle_alpha   90.00
_cell.angle_beta   90.00
_cell.angle_gamma   90.00
#
_symmetry.space_group_name_H-M   'P 1'
#
loop_
_entity.id
_entity.type
_entity.pdbx_description
1 polymer ?
#
loop_
_entity_poly.entity_id
_entity_poly.type
_entity_poly.pdbx_seq_one_letter_code
_entity_poly.pdbx_strand_id
1 'polypeptide(L)' 'MKKVTNIQIITFFALLAYIIWEFYVWNWAISQEYGGAIIRVDLVIILPVLLVLIIVSLVQFFRKKTIK' A
#
# COMPACT_ATOMS: atom_id res chain seq x y z
N MET A 1 5.77 24.32 -9.16
CA MET A 1 5.38 23.18 -8.28
C MET A 1 5.64 21.88 -9.01
N LYS A 2 6.25 20.86 -8.37
CA LYS A 2 6.43 19.54 -9.01
C LYS A 2 5.05 18.99 -9.35
N LYS A 3 4.74 18.78 -10.64
CA LYS A 3 3.46 18.22 -11.08
C LYS A 3 3.36 16.79 -10.54
N VAL A 4 2.48 16.56 -9.57
CA VAL A 4 2.18 15.24 -9.03
C VAL A 4 1.60 14.40 -10.17
N THR A 5 2.09 13.18 -10.34
CA THR A 5 1.56 12.28 -11.39
C THR A 5 0.34 11.52 -10.86
N ASN A 6 -0.59 11.16 -11.73
CA ASN A 6 -1.77 10.38 -11.35
C ASN A 6 -1.37 9.08 -10.61
N ILE A 7 -0.23 8.48 -10.99
CA ILE A 7 0.31 7.28 -10.34
C ILE A 7 0.77 7.56 -8.90
N GLN A 8 1.34 8.73 -8.61
CA GLN A 8 1.69 9.11 -7.23
C GLN A 8 0.45 9.29 -6.35
N ILE A 9 -0.62 9.87 -6.92
CA ILE A 9 -1.92 10.01 -6.23
C ILE A 9 -2.53 8.63 -5.96
N ILE A 10 -2.55 7.75 -6.98
CA ILE A 10 -3.05 6.38 -6.84
C ILE A 10 -2.23 5.61 -5.79
N THR A 11 -0.90 5.73 -5.82
CA THR A 11 -0.01 5.08 -4.82
C THR A 11 -0.33 5.56 -3.41
N PHE A 12 -0.56 6.87 -3.24
CA PHE A 12 -0.95 7.43 -1.95
C PHE A 12 -2.29 6.85 -1.44
N PHE A 13 -3.32 6.83 -2.29
CA PHE A 13 -4.61 6.25 -1.90
C PHE A 13 -4.55 4.74 -1.67
N ALA A 14 -3.74 4.01 -2.44
CA ALA A 14 -3.51 2.59 -2.23
C ALA A 14 -2.87 2.31 -0.86
N LEU A 15 -1.87 3.12 -0.47
CA LEU A 15 -1.26 3.04 0.86
C LEU A 15 -2.27 3.38 1.97
N LEU A 16 -3.09 4.42 1.77
CA LEU A 16 -4.11 4.79 2.74
C LEU A 16 -5.17 3.69 2.91
N ALA A 17 -5.63 3.11 1.80
CA ALA A 17 -6.57 1.99 1.80
C ALA A 17 -5.99 0.76 2.51
N TYR A 18 -4.69 0.47 2.31
CA TYR A 18 -4.01 -0.61 3.01
C TYR A 18 -3.95 -0.38 4.52
N ILE A 19 -3.63 0.83 4.97
CA ILE A 19 -3.63 1.17 6.40
C ILE A 19 -5.02 0.94 7.00
N ILE A 20 -6.06 1.44 6.32
CA ILE A 20 -7.46 1.24 6.75
C ILE A 20 -7.80 -0.26 6.82
N TRP A 21 -7.40 -1.04 5.81
CA TRP A 21 -7.58 -2.48 5.79
C TRP A 21 -6.91 -3.18 6.99
N GLU A 22 -5.66 -2.83 7.31
CA GLU A 22 -4.97 -3.39 8.47
C GLU A 22 -5.69 -3.06 9.78
N PHE A 23 -6.24 -1.85 9.93
CA PHE A 23 -7.07 -1.51 11.10
C PHE A 23 -8.31 -2.40 11.20
N TYR A 24 -9.00 -2.67 10.10
CA TYR A 24 -10.16 -3.58 10.10
C TYR A 24 -9.76 -5.01 10.45
N VAL A 25 -8.70 -5.53 9.83
CA VAL A 25 -8.22 -6.89 10.09
C VAL A 25 -7.72 -7.03 11.52
N TRP A 26 -7.05 -6.03 12.07
CA TRP A 26 -6.61 -6.02 13.46
C TRP A 26 -7.78 -6.08 14.43
N ASN A 27 -8.81 -5.24 14.23
CA ASN A 27 -10.00 -5.26 15.08
C ASN A 27 -10.77 -6.58 14.95
N TRP A 28 -10.87 -7.12 13.74
CA TRP A 28 -11.46 -8.44 13.50
C TRP A 28 -10.64 -9.56 14.15
N ALA A 29 -9.31 -9.49 14.11
CA ALA A 29 -8.43 -10.48 14.73
C ALA A 29 -8.58 -10.50 16.25
N ILE A 30 -8.72 -9.33 16.89
CA ILE A 30 -8.97 -9.23 18.34
C ILE A 30 -10.31 -9.86 18.73
N SER A 31 -11.33 -9.75 17.87
CA SER A 31 -12.65 -10.32 18.17
C SER A 31 -12.73 -11.84 18.02
N GLN A 32 -11.68 -12.50 17.51
CA GLN A 32 -11.62 -13.96 17.45
C GLN A 32 -11.22 -14.54 18.81
N GLU A 33 -12.23 -14.98 19.56
CA GLU A 33 -12.17 -15.50 20.95
C GLU A 33 -11.18 -16.65 21.18
N TYR A 34 -10.77 -17.37 20.12
CA TYR A 34 -9.97 -18.59 20.20
C TYR A 34 -8.52 -18.46 19.72
N GLY A 35 -8.03 -17.26 19.40
CA GLY A 35 -6.59 -17.01 19.17
C GLY A 35 -5.92 -17.95 18.16
N GLY A 36 -6.68 -18.54 17.25
CA GLY A 36 -6.16 -19.44 16.23
C GLY A 36 -5.22 -18.69 15.28
N ALA A 37 -4.23 -19.39 14.73
CA ALA A 37 -3.30 -18.80 13.77
C ALA A 37 -4.08 -18.19 12.58
N ILE A 38 -4.01 -16.87 12.43
CA ILE A 38 -4.68 -16.14 11.35
C ILE A 38 -3.82 -16.23 10.09
N ILE A 39 -4.33 -16.93 9.08
CA ILE A 39 -3.68 -17.01 7.77
C ILE A 39 -4.07 -15.78 6.95
N ARG A 40 -3.11 -14.87 6.75
CA ARG A 40 -3.27 -13.61 6.00
C ARG A 40 -3.05 -13.80 4.49
N VAL A 41 -3.97 -14.51 3.83
CA VAL A 41 -3.90 -14.75 2.37
C VAL A 41 -4.01 -13.46 1.57
N ASP A 42 -4.72 -12.46 2.09
CA ASP A 42 -4.89 -11.13 1.51
C ASP A 42 -3.54 -10.41 1.28
N LEU A 43 -2.58 -10.56 2.21
CA LEU A 43 -1.26 -9.95 2.10
C LEU A 43 -0.44 -10.48 0.90
N VAL A 44 -0.69 -11.72 0.47
CA VAL A 44 -0.03 -12.32 -0.70
C VAL A 44 -0.34 -11.54 -1.97
N ILE A 45 -1.51 -10.89 -2.04
CA ILE A 45 -1.94 -10.09 -3.20
C ILE A 45 -1.64 -8.61 -2.97
N ILE A 46 -1.93 -8.09 -1.78
CA ILE A 46 -1.81 -6.66 -1.49
C ILE A 46 -0.34 -6.20 -1.52
N LEU A 47 0.58 -6.99 -0.95
CA LEU A 47 1.99 -6.59 -0.85
C LEU A 47 2.68 -6.46 -2.22
N PRO A 48 2.57 -7.42 -3.16
CA PRO A 48 3.15 -7.27 -4.50
C PRO A 48 2.59 -6.05 -5.26
N VAL A 49 1.28 -5.80 -5.17
CA VAL A 49 0.65 -4.66 -5.85
C VAL A 49 1.16 -3.34 -5.28
N LEU A 50 1.20 -3.20 -3.95
CA LEU A 50 1.75 -2.01 -3.30
C LEU A 50 3.23 -1.81 -3.65
N LEU A 51 4.02 -2.89 -3.67
CA LEU A 51 5.43 -2.83 -3.99
C LEU A 51 5.66 -2.27 -5.41
N VAL A 52 4.91 -2.75 -6.40
CA VAL A 52 4.99 -2.24 -7.78
C VAL A 52 4.61 -0.76 -7.85
N LEU A 53 3.52 -0.35 -7.19
CA LEU A 53 3.09 1.05 -7.16
C LEU A 53 4.15 1.96 -6.53
N ILE A 54 4.75 1.53 -5.42
CA ILE A 54 5.81 2.27 -4.74
C ILE A 54 7.05 2.37 -5.63
N ILE A 55 7.50 1.27 -6.24
CA ILE A 55 8.68 1.28 -7.14
C ILE A 55 8.45 2.24 -8.30
N VAL A 56 7.30 2.15 -8.97
CA VAL A 56 6.97 3.02 -10.10
C VAL A 56 6.91 4.49 -9.65
N SER A 57 6.31 4.76 -8.48
CA SER A 57 6.23 6.10 -7.90
C SER A 57 7.61 6.68 -7.58
N LEU A 58 8.52 5.88 -7.00
CA LEU A 58 9.91 6.24 -6.71
C LEU A 58 10.70 6.51 -8.00
N VAL A 59 10.61 5.61 -8.98
CA VAL A 59 11.28 5.78 -10.28
C VAL A 59 10.82 7.07 -10.97
N GLN A 60 9.52 7.38 -10.95
CA GLN A 60 9.01 8.64 -11.49
C GLN A 60 9.55 9.86 -10.73
N PHE A 61 9.66 9.78 -9.40
CA PHE A 61 10.21 10.85 -8.58
C PHE A 61 11.69 11.12 -8.90
N PHE A 62 12.51 10.07 -9.03
CA PHE A 62 13.93 10.19 -9.34
C PHE A 62 14.19 10.59 -10.80
N ARG A 63 13.49 10.02 -11.79
CA ARG A 63 13.68 10.38 -13.21
C ARG A 63 13.28 11.83 -13.52
N LYS A 64 12.25 12.38 -12.84
CA LYS A 64 11.91 13.81 -12.95
C LYS A 64 12.99 14.74 -12.36
N LYS A 65 13.87 14.23 -11.50
CA LYS A 65 15.00 15.00 -10.96
C LYS A 65 16.19 15.04 -11.93
N THR A 66 16.31 14.05 -12.81
CA THR A 66 17.45 13.91 -13.75
C THR A 66 17.29 14.67 -15.06
N ILE A 67 16.06 15.02 -15.49
CA ILE A 67 15.80 15.83 -16.70
C ILE A 67 15.57 17.30 -16.32
N LYS A 68 16.32 17.81 -15.35
CA LYS A 68 16.30 19.21 -14.93
C LYS A 68 17.72 19.71 -14.75
#